data_AF-A0A6C1NVW9-F1
#
_entry.id   AF-A0A6C1NVW9-F1
#
_cell.length_a   1.000
_cell.length_b   1.000
_cell.length_c   1.000
_cell.angle_alpha   90.00
_cell.angle_beta   90.00
_cell.angle_gamma   90.00
#
_symmetry.space_group_name_H-M   'P 1'
#
loop_
_entity.id
_entity.type
_entity.pdbx_description
1 polymer ?
#
loop_
_entity_poly.entity_id
_entity_poly.type
_entity_poly.pdbx_seq_one_letter_code
_entity_poly.pdbx_strand_id
1 'polypeptide(L)'
;MEAVVIVMDNKYWGTCAIIAFLMMAGISSIRSHLISGDQPQPFSSLFIFNYRCCEIQKLLIQKQCDPDSGDVEKNNSLLFRDASTYLERNQSVIRSVVLKYAASGLFARSEVDDAIQYINERMLTGVLIKMQAQYKPWRCLKAYFYKIVSNLCFEYARKRVKPHLLEKKVDFTHAQFAIQETISADIALAEIYRQLGILLNRFGSNRPRIELLFKISLRIGIAEDDVLRCYPSCSKKMLNIFLSSFSNSGVHRLAKDTEIYARLIVLVNNLEGKRKCADALRKTVDTKLDEIAGGLNKPPIKAAMTRETAKLLLENYYSVFPESMEKT
;
A
#
# COMPACT_ATOMS: atom_id res chain seq x y z
N MET A 1 32.28 12.39 35.71
CA MET A 1 31.13 11.70 35.09
C MET A 1 29.98 11.81 36.07
N GLU A 2 29.10 12.78 35.87
CA GLU A 2 27.92 12.96 36.72
C GLU A 2 26.77 12.14 36.15
N ALA A 3 26.21 11.25 36.96
CA ALA A 3 25.06 10.44 36.62
C ALA A 3 23.79 11.26 36.86
N VAL A 4 23.05 11.57 35.79
CA VAL A 4 21.72 12.17 35.86
C VAL A 4 20.73 11.08 36.26
N VAL A 5 20.23 11.15 37.50
CA VAL A 5 19.15 10.30 37.99
C VAL A 5 17.82 10.94 37.56
N ILE A 6 17.17 10.34 36.56
CA ILE A 6 15.81 10.71 36.15
C ILE A 6 14.83 9.89 37.01
N VAL A 7 14.17 10.54 37.95
CA VAL A 7 13.05 9.96 38.70
C VAL A 7 11.80 10.02 37.82
N MET A 8 11.28 8.86 37.39
CA MET A 8 10.02 8.76 36.66
C MET A 8 8.95 8.03 37.48
N ASP A 9 7.72 8.53 37.36
CA ASP A 9 6.55 8.21 38.17
C ASP A 9 5.96 6.80 37.89
N ASN A 10 5.42 6.16 38.93
CA ASN A 10 5.20 4.70 39.02
C ASN A 10 4.06 4.16 38.12
N LYS A 11 3.30 5.03 37.43
CA LYS A 11 2.18 4.65 36.55
C LYS A 11 2.59 4.22 35.13
N TYR A 12 3.84 4.41 34.72
CA TYR A 12 4.30 4.20 33.34
C TYR A 12 5.17 2.96 33.13
N TRP A 13 5.44 2.21 34.20
CA TRP A 13 6.27 1.00 34.14
C TRP A 13 5.66 -0.09 33.25
N GLY A 14 4.35 -0.30 33.30
CA GLY A 14 3.71 -1.39 32.55
C GLY A 14 3.82 -1.25 31.03
N THR A 15 3.58 -0.05 30.49
CA THR A 15 3.58 0.17 29.03
C THR A 15 5.00 0.30 28.47
N CYS A 16 5.91 0.95 29.20
CA CYS A 16 7.30 1.05 28.78
C CYS A 16 8.03 -0.30 28.90
N ALA A 17 7.73 -1.11 29.93
CA ALA A 17 8.29 -2.45 30.06
C ALA A 17 7.79 -3.38 28.95
N ILE A 18 6.52 -3.32 28.54
CA ILE A 18 6.01 -4.14 27.43
C ILE A 18 6.68 -3.74 26.10
N ILE A 19 6.87 -2.44 25.85
CA ILE A 19 7.53 -1.96 24.62
C ILE A 19 9.03 -2.32 24.63
N ALA A 20 9.72 -2.14 25.75
CA ALA A 20 11.12 -2.54 25.90
C ALA A 20 11.29 -4.06 25.80
N PHE A 21 10.38 -4.85 26.37
CA PHE A 21 10.38 -6.31 26.28
C PHE A 21 10.13 -6.79 24.84
N LEU A 22 9.22 -6.15 24.10
CA LEU A 22 8.98 -6.46 22.67
C LEU A 22 10.17 -6.06 21.79
N MET A 23 10.86 -4.95 22.10
CA MET A 23 12.07 -4.55 21.38
C MET A 23 13.25 -5.49 21.70
N MET A 24 13.43 -5.87 22.97
CA MET A 24 14.51 -6.78 23.40
C MET A 24 14.29 -8.22 22.94
N ALA A 25 13.04 -8.71 22.91
CA ALA A 25 12.70 -10.01 22.34
C ALA A 25 12.95 -10.06 20.81
N GLY A 26 12.70 -8.96 20.11
CA GLY A 26 13.05 -8.82 18.69
C GLY A 26 14.57 -8.83 18.45
N ILE A 27 15.34 -8.15 19.29
CA ILE A 27 16.81 -8.08 19.18
C ILE A 27 17.47 -9.42 19.55
N SER A 28 16.94 -10.15 20.53
CA SER A 28 17.47 -11.47 20.93
C SER A 28 17.26 -12.53 19.84
N SER A 29 16.12 -12.48 19.14
CA SER A 29 15.83 -13.35 17.98
C SER A 29 16.73 -13.07 16.77
N ILE A 30 17.16 -11.82 16.58
CA ILE A 30 18.13 -11.44 15.55
C ILE A 30 19.55 -11.91 15.92
N ARG A 31 19.90 -11.88 17.21
CA ARG A 31 21.23 -12.31 17.68
C ARG A 31 21.42 -13.83 17.62
N SER A 32 20.36 -14.63 17.78
CA SER A 32 20.44 -16.09 17.60
C SER A 32 20.61 -16.52 16.13
N HIS A 33 20.12 -15.73 15.17
CA HIS A 33 20.28 -16.01 13.74
C HIS A 33 21.64 -15.57 13.16
N LEU A 34 22.36 -14.65 13.82
CA LEU A 34 23.70 -14.22 13.37
C LEU A 34 24.81 -15.22 13.74
N ILE A 35 24.55 -16.21 14.60
CA ILE A 35 25.55 -17.19 15.05
C ILE A 35 25.48 -18.50 14.22
N SER A 36 24.40 -18.75 13.47
CA SER A 36 24.18 -20.04 12.80
C SER A 36 24.64 -20.14 11.35
N GLY A 37 25.28 -19.11 10.77
CA GLY A 37 25.90 -19.21 9.43
C GLY A 37 24.95 -19.46 8.24
N ASP A 38 23.64 -19.43 8.46
CA ASP A 38 22.64 -19.60 7.40
C ASP A 38 22.36 -18.27 6.68
N GLN A 39 22.25 -18.34 5.35
CA GLN A 39 21.98 -17.18 4.52
C GLN A 39 20.65 -16.48 4.90
N PRO A 40 20.64 -15.14 4.96
CA PRO A 40 19.46 -14.39 5.38
C PRO A 40 18.35 -14.46 4.31
N GLN A 41 17.24 -15.10 4.66
CA GLN A 41 15.98 -15.02 3.93
C GLN A 41 15.43 -13.57 3.91
N PRO A 42 14.82 -13.10 2.82
CA PRO A 42 14.42 -11.70 2.69
C PRO A 42 13.19 -11.35 3.54
N PHE A 43 13.42 -10.48 4.52
CA PHE A 43 12.53 -9.50 5.16
C PHE A 43 11.00 -9.58 4.92
N SER A 44 10.32 -10.49 5.62
CA SER A 44 8.85 -10.43 5.82
C SER A 44 8.45 -9.72 7.14
N SER A 45 9.39 -9.57 8.08
CA SER A 45 9.16 -8.97 9.40
C SER A 45 9.07 -7.43 9.41
N LEU A 46 9.60 -6.75 8.39
CA LEU A 46 9.59 -5.29 8.30
C LEU A 46 8.19 -4.70 8.00
N PHE A 47 7.27 -5.49 7.44
CA PHE A 47 6.00 -4.99 6.90
C PHE A 47 4.82 -5.03 7.88
N ILE A 48 4.81 -5.97 8.84
CA ILE A 48 3.86 -5.94 9.97
C ILE A 48 4.06 -4.67 10.81
N PHE A 49 5.29 -4.13 10.82
CA PHE A 49 5.63 -2.86 11.45
C PHE A 49 4.87 -1.67 10.82
N ASN A 50 4.66 -1.66 9.50
CA ASN A 50 4.16 -0.49 8.79
C ASN A 50 2.65 -0.24 9.01
N TYR A 51 1.84 -1.31 9.11
CA TYR A 51 0.40 -1.18 9.40
C TYR A 51 0.13 -0.81 10.87
N ARG A 52 0.88 -1.40 11.82
CA ARG A 52 0.81 -0.96 13.23
C ARG A 52 1.33 0.46 13.41
N CYS A 53 2.32 0.89 12.63
CA CYS A 53 2.77 2.28 12.62
C CYS A 53 1.66 3.26 12.23
N CYS A 54 0.74 2.94 11.32
CA CYS A 54 -0.30 3.90 10.90
C CYS A 54 -1.35 4.18 12.01
N GLU A 55 -1.81 3.13 12.72
CA GLU A 55 -2.71 3.25 13.88
C GLU A 55 -1.99 3.86 15.09
N ILE A 56 -0.77 3.41 15.40
CA ILE A 56 0.04 3.97 16.48
C ILE A 56 0.37 5.45 16.19
N GLN A 57 0.56 5.85 14.93
CA GLN A 57 0.85 7.22 14.56
C GLN A 57 -0.39 8.12 14.63
N LYS A 58 -1.60 7.62 14.36
CA LYS A 58 -2.84 8.35 14.71
C LYS A 58 -2.91 8.58 16.22
N LEU A 59 -2.61 7.56 17.02
CA LEU A 59 -2.59 7.64 18.48
C LEU A 59 -1.46 8.56 19.00
N LEU A 60 -0.29 8.60 18.35
CA LEU A 60 0.83 9.49 18.70
C LEU A 60 0.57 10.94 18.30
N ILE A 61 -0.03 11.17 17.11
CA ILE A 61 -0.47 12.50 16.71
C ILE A 61 -1.57 12.98 17.67
N GLN A 62 -2.49 12.11 18.04
CA GLN A 62 -3.58 12.44 18.97
C GLN A 62 -3.08 12.69 20.39
N LYS A 63 -2.09 11.93 20.88
CA LYS A 63 -1.39 12.20 22.15
C LYS A 63 -0.56 13.49 22.14
N GLN A 64 -0.07 13.93 20.98
CA GLN A 64 0.66 15.20 20.84
C GLN A 64 -0.25 16.42 20.76
N CYS A 65 -1.57 16.23 20.71
CA CYS A 65 -2.56 17.30 20.73
C CYS A 65 -3.19 17.45 22.13
N ASP A 66 -2.44 17.16 23.19
CA ASP A 66 -2.86 17.52 24.55
C ASP A 66 -2.93 19.06 24.64
N PRO A 67 -4.12 19.62 24.92
CA PRO A 67 -4.38 21.06 24.82
C PRO A 67 -3.61 21.90 25.84
N ASP A 68 -3.07 21.29 26.90
CA ASP A 68 -2.37 21.99 27.99
C ASP A 68 -0.86 22.18 27.75
N SER A 69 -0.33 21.73 26.61
CA SER A 69 1.07 22.04 26.28
C SER A 69 1.16 23.44 25.68
N GLY A 70 1.82 24.38 26.37
CA GLY A 70 2.05 25.76 25.89
C GLY A 70 2.74 25.85 24.50
N ASP A 71 3.29 24.74 24.02
CA ASP A 71 3.78 24.57 22.66
C ASP A 71 2.69 24.73 21.57
N VAL A 72 1.43 24.40 21.86
CA VAL A 72 0.34 24.51 20.86
C VAL A 72 0.06 25.98 20.55
N GLU A 73 -0.08 26.81 21.58
CA GLU A 73 -0.32 28.25 21.42
C GLU A 73 0.88 28.96 20.78
N LYS A 74 2.10 28.57 21.17
CA LYS A 74 3.34 29.06 20.55
C LYS A 74 3.42 28.71 19.06
N ASN A 75 3.04 27.50 18.66
CA ASN A 75 3.07 27.11 17.24
C ASN A 75 1.96 27.78 16.43
N ASN A 76 0.76 27.94 17.01
CA ASN A 76 -0.34 28.67 16.38
C ASN A 76 0.04 30.13 16.16
N SER A 77 0.53 30.81 17.20
CA SER A 77 0.96 32.21 17.09
C SER A 77 2.10 32.41 16.08
N LEU A 78 3.04 31.45 16.01
CA LEU A 78 4.13 31.47 15.04
C LEU A 78 3.60 31.40 13.60
N LEU A 79 2.65 30.50 13.31
CA LEU A 79 2.05 30.40 11.97
C LEU A 79 1.48 31.73 11.49
N PHE A 80 0.78 32.47 12.36
CA PHE A 80 0.10 33.71 11.99
C PHE A 80 1.02 34.95 11.98
N ARG A 81 2.05 34.98 12.83
CA ARG A 81 2.99 36.11 12.90
C ARG A 81 4.13 35.99 11.89
N ASP A 82 4.69 34.79 11.75
CA ASP A 82 5.87 34.54 10.93
C ASP A 82 5.82 33.11 10.35
N ALA A 83 5.14 33.00 9.21
CA ALA A 83 4.95 31.73 8.52
C ALA A 83 6.27 31.10 8.05
N SER A 84 7.30 31.90 7.80
CA SER A 84 8.63 31.43 7.39
C SER A 84 9.33 30.72 8.54
N THR A 85 9.41 31.37 9.71
CA THR A 85 9.95 30.75 10.92
C THR A 85 9.16 29.51 11.33
N TYR A 86 7.83 29.51 11.11
CA TYR A 86 7.01 28.32 11.30
C TYR A 86 7.41 27.16 10.37
N LEU A 87 7.63 27.45 9.08
CA LEU A 87 8.06 26.44 8.12
C LEU A 87 9.45 25.87 8.47
N GLU A 88 10.39 26.71 8.90
CA GLU A 88 11.72 26.30 9.33
C GLU A 88 11.67 25.33 10.51
N ARG A 89 10.87 25.64 11.54
CA ARG A 89 10.70 24.75 12.70
C ARG A 89 10.09 23.41 12.35
N ASN A 90 9.32 23.33 11.25
CA ASN A 90 8.64 22.12 10.83
C ASN A 90 9.36 21.35 9.69
N GLN A 91 10.62 21.70 9.36
CA GLN A 91 11.40 20.98 8.34
C GLN A 91 11.58 19.48 8.65
N SER A 92 11.75 19.13 9.93
CA SER A 92 11.86 17.73 10.37
C SER A 92 10.59 16.92 10.08
N VAL A 93 9.41 17.55 10.20
CA VAL A 93 8.12 16.95 9.87
C VAL A 93 8.02 16.72 8.36
N ILE A 94 8.40 17.72 7.54
CA ILE A 94 8.41 17.59 6.07
C ILE A 94 9.30 16.42 5.66
N ARG A 95 10.55 16.39 6.12
CA ARG A 95 11.51 15.33 5.80
C ARG A 95 11.00 13.94 6.19
N SER A 96 10.41 13.82 7.37
CA SER A 96 9.83 12.55 7.85
C SER A 96 8.69 12.06 6.97
N VAL A 97 7.81 12.97 6.53
CA VAL A 97 6.70 12.65 5.61
C VAL A 97 7.22 12.22 4.24
N VAL A 98 8.19 12.96 3.69
CA VAL A 98 8.78 12.65 2.38
C VAL A 98 9.47 11.28 2.40
N LEU A 99 10.31 11.01 3.41
CA LEU A 99 10.99 9.72 3.56
C LEU A 99 9.99 8.56 3.68
N LYS A 100 8.89 8.76 4.40
CA LYS A 100 7.81 7.76 4.51
C LYS A 100 7.22 7.42 3.14
N TYR A 101 6.93 8.43 2.31
CA TYR A 101 6.38 8.21 0.98
C TYR A 101 7.40 7.64 -0.03
N ALA A 102 8.67 8.03 0.09
CA ALA A 102 9.76 7.40 -0.68
C ALA A 102 9.90 5.91 -0.31
N ALA A 103 9.83 5.58 0.97
CA ALA A 103 9.88 4.20 1.45
C ALA A 103 8.67 3.36 0.97
N SER A 104 7.50 3.98 0.75
CA SER A 104 6.34 3.31 0.14
C SER A 104 6.40 3.20 -1.39
N GLY A 105 7.46 3.70 -2.03
CA GLY A 105 7.62 3.67 -3.49
C GLY A 105 6.80 4.73 -4.23
N LEU A 106 6.38 5.81 -3.57
CA LEU A 106 5.66 6.89 -4.26
C LEU A 106 6.56 7.66 -5.24
N PHE A 107 7.85 7.77 -4.89
CA PHE A 107 8.94 8.31 -5.70
C PHE A 107 10.26 7.69 -5.23
N ALA A 108 11.32 7.77 -6.04
CA ALA A 108 12.61 7.16 -5.77
C ALA A 108 13.33 7.83 -4.59
N ARG A 109 14.19 7.09 -3.89
CA ARG A 109 14.96 7.63 -2.76
C ARG A 109 15.92 8.76 -3.17
N SER A 110 16.44 8.72 -4.40
CA SER A 110 17.26 9.79 -4.97
C SER A 110 16.50 11.10 -5.19
N GLU A 111 15.17 11.07 -5.20
CA GLU A 111 14.30 12.23 -5.43
C GLU A 111 13.81 12.87 -4.12
N VAL A 112 14.31 12.42 -2.97
CA VAL A 112 13.84 12.90 -1.65
C VAL A 112 14.14 14.39 -1.48
N ASP A 113 15.34 14.84 -1.81
CA ASP A 113 15.71 16.25 -1.66
C ASP A 113 14.94 17.14 -2.66
N ASP A 114 14.73 16.67 -3.89
CA ASP A 114 13.88 17.33 -4.90
C ASP A 114 12.43 17.48 -4.39
N ALA A 115 11.87 16.43 -3.77
CA ALA A 115 10.53 16.45 -3.21
C ALA A 115 10.42 17.43 -2.03
N ILE A 116 11.43 17.47 -1.16
CA ILE A 116 11.49 18.44 -0.05
C ILE A 116 11.55 19.87 -0.60
N GLN A 117 12.42 20.12 -1.58
CA GLN A 117 12.55 21.43 -2.22
C GLN A 117 11.24 21.87 -2.87
N TYR A 118 10.59 20.98 -3.62
CA TYR A 118 9.27 21.23 -4.21
C TYR A 118 8.23 21.61 -3.15
N ILE A 119 8.17 20.88 -2.05
CA ILE A 119 7.24 21.16 -0.95
C ILE A 119 7.53 22.53 -0.35
N ASN A 120 8.80 22.85 -0.06
CA ASN A 120 9.20 24.13 0.50
C ASN A 120 8.82 25.30 -0.42
N GLU A 121 9.09 25.18 -1.72
CA GLU A 121 8.68 26.17 -2.72
C GLU A 121 7.16 26.37 -2.69
N ARG A 122 6.38 25.28 -2.78
CA ARG A 122 4.90 25.35 -2.76
C ARG A 122 4.35 25.94 -1.47
N MET A 123 4.98 25.66 -0.34
CA MET A 123 4.61 26.23 0.97
C MET A 123 4.78 27.75 0.96
N LEU A 124 5.90 28.23 0.43
CA LEU A 124 6.21 29.66 0.30
C LEU A 124 5.36 30.37 -0.77
N THR A 125 5.05 29.73 -1.91
CA THR A 125 4.23 30.32 -3.00
C THR A 125 2.72 30.34 -2.71
N GLY A 126 2.32 30.33 -1.43
CA GLY A 126 0.96 30.65 -1.01
C GLY A 126 0.15 29.50 -0.39
N VAL A 127 0.71 28.30 -0.24
CA VAL A 127 0.03 27.26 0.57
C VAL A 127 -0.02 27.69 2.04
N LEU A 128 1.02 28.33 2.58
CA LEU A 128 1.00 28.87 3.95
C LEU A 128 -0.07 29.96 4.13
N ILE A 129 -0.23 30.85 3.15
CA ILE A 129 -1.27 31.89 3.18
C ILE A 129 -2.67 31.25 3.22
N LYS A 130 -2.91 30.25 2.37
CA LYS A 130 -4.18 29.50 2.38
C LYS A 130 -4.38 28.75 3.70
N MET A 131 -3.32 28.18 4.25
CA MET A 131 -3.33 27.49 5.53
C MET A 131 -3.72 28.46 6.67
N GLN A 132 -3.16 29.67 6.72
CA GLN A 132 -3.55 30.71 7.68
C GLN A 132 -5.04 31.07 7.53
N ALA A 133 -5.52 31.28 6.30
CA ALA A 133 -6.91 31.69 6.04
C ALA A 133 -7.95 30.59 6.37
N GLN A 134 -7.59 29.32 6.19
CA GLN A 134 -8.52 28.19 6.31
C GLN A 134 -8.39 27.43 7.63
N TYR A 135 -7.32 27.65 8.39
CA TYR A 135 -7.09 26.95 9.64
C TYR A 135 -8.13 27.32 10.69
N LYS A 136 -8.64 26.30 11.37
CA LYS A 136 -9.64 26.44 12.44
C LYS A 136 -8.97 26.12 13.78
N PRO A 137 -9.02 27.00 14.80
CA PRO A 137 -8.25 26.84 16.03
C PRO A 137 -8.48 25.54 16.80
N TRP A 138 -9.66 24.94 16.67
CA TRP A 138 -10.01 23.68 17.34
C TRP A 138 -9.40 22.42 16.68
N ARG A 139 -8.72 22.56 15.54
CA ARG A 139 -8.01 21.45 14.89
C ARG A 139 -6.54 21.48 15.29
N CYS A 140 -5.94 20.32 15.48
CA CYS A 140 -4.51 20.25 15.80
C CYS A 140 -3.65 20.69 14.61
N LEU A 141 -2.89 21.77 14.77
CA LEU A 141 -2.10 22.39 13.70
C LEU A 141 -1.11 21.43 13.04
N LYS A 142 -0.41 20.63 13.84
CA LYS A 142 0.55 19.62 13.35
C LYS A 142 -0.10 18.59 12.44
N ALA A 143 -1.29 18.09 12.80
CA ALA A 143 -2.03 17.14 11.98
C ALA A 143 -2.50 17.76 10.67
N TYR A 144 -2.94 19.03 10.71
CA TYR A 144 -3.34 19.78 9.52
C TYR A 144 -2.14 20.00 8.58
N PHE A 145 -1.01 20.44 9.13
CA PHE A 145 0.24 20.62 8.40
C PHE A 145 0.73 19.30 7.77
N TYR A 146 0.74 18.21 8.53
CA TYR A 146 1.10 16.87 8.03
C TYR A 146 0.24 16.47 6.82
N LYS A 147 -1.07 16.76 6.86
CA LYS A 147 -1.99 16.47 5.77
C LYS A 147 -1.69 17.30 4.52
N ILE A 148 -1.36 18.58 4.69
CA ILE A 148 -0.93 19.46 3.59
C ILE A 148 0.34 18.93 2.94
N VAL A 149 1.39 18.64 3.73
CA VAL A 149 2.66 18.09 3.23
C VAL A 149 2.43 16.77 2.49
N SER A 150 1.60 15.88 3.06
CA SER A 150 1.23 14.62 2.40
C SER A 150 0.58 14.83 1.04
N ASN A 151 -0.35 15.80 0.94
CA ASN A 151 -1.00 16.12 -0.32
C ASN A 151 0.01 16.67 -1.34
N LEU A 152 0.97 17.49 -0.91
CA LEU A 152 2.04 18.01 -1.78
C LEU A 152 2.97 16.89 -2.27
N CYS A 153 3.25 15.85 -1.47
CA CYS A 153 3.95 14.66 -1.94
C CYS A 153 3.21 13.98 -3.11
N PHE A 154 1.88 13.86 -3.02
CA PHE A 154 1.09 13.31 -4.12
C PHE A 154 1.07 14.23 -5.35
N GLU A 155 1.03 15.55 -5.16
CA GLU A 155 1.18 16.50 -6.26
C GLU A 155 2.52 16.36 -6.97
N TYR A 156 3.62 16.27 -6.22
CA TYR A 156 4.97 16.03 -6.74
C TYR A 156 5.03 14.75 -7.58
N ALA A 157 4.56 13.63 -7.03
CA ALA A 157 4.53 12.35 -7.74
C ALA A 157 3.69 12.41 -9.02
N ARG A 158 2.54 13.09 -9.00
CA ARG A 158 1.70 13.30 -10.20
C ARG A 158 2.37 14.17 -11.25
N LYS A 159 3.12 15.19 -10.84
CA LYS A 159 3.85 16.06 -11.76
C LYS A 159 4.93 15.31 -12.53
N ARG A 160 5.57 14.27 -11.96
CA ARG A 160 6.54 13.41 -12.67
C ARG A 160 5.92 12.45 -13.68
N VAL A 161 4.67 12.04 -13.47
CA VAL A 161 3.98 11.18 -14.45
C VAL A 161 3.61 11.96 -15.72
N LYS A 162 3.48 13.29 -15.64
CA LYS A 162 3.03 14.14 -16.75
C LYS A 162 4.08 14.64 -17.78
N PRO A 163 5.39 14.83 -17.52
CA PRO A 163 6.26 15.54 -18.47
C PRO A 163 6.81 14.61 -19.56
N HIS A 164 6.95 13.31 -19.28
CA HIS A 164 7.41 12.35 -20.29
C HIS A 164 6.34 11.93 -21.31
N LEU A 165 5.09 12.38 -21.16
CA LEU A 165 4.06 12.22 -22.19
C LEU A 165 3.93 13.43 -23.12
N LEU A 166 4.60 14.56 -22.83
CA LEU A 166 4.50 15.79 -23.62
C LEU A 166 5.82 16.23 -24.28
N GLU A 167 6.98 15.83 -23.77
CA GLU A 167 8.28 16.20 -24.38
C GLU A 167 9.00 15.06 -25.11
N LYS A 168 8.43 13.84 -25.15
CA LYS A 168 8.68 12.93 -26.28
C LYS A 168 7.75 13.27 -27.47
N LYS A 169 7.76 14.54 -27.88
CA LYS A 169 7.96 14.86 -29.31
C LYS A 169 9.47 14.71 -29.59
N VAL A 170 10.05 13.53 -29.35
CA VAL A 170 10.73 12.87 -30.46
C VAL A 170 9.98 13.16 -31.75
N ASP A 171 10.69 13.65 -32.75
CA ASP A 171 10.27 13.75 -34.15
C ASP A 171 9.69 12.42 -34.67
N PHE A 172 8.49 12.05 -34.22
CA PHE A 172 7.63 11.06 -34.86
C PHE A 172 6.94 11.66 -36.08
N THR A 173 7.29 12.88 -36.47
CA THR A 173 6.93 13.49 -37.76
C THR A 173 7.61 12.80 -38.95
N HIS A 174 8.58 11.90 -38.72
CA HIS A 174 9.13 11.02 -39.76
C HIS A 174 8.95 9.51 -39.53
N ALA A 175 8.33 9.10 -38.43
CA ALA A 175 7.80 7.75 -38.31
C ALA A 175 6.26 7.85 -38.40
N GLN A 176 5.80 8.26 -39.58
CA GLN A 176 4.67 7.56 -40.19
C GLN A 176 5.09 6.09 -40.22
N PHE A 177 4.78 5.36 -39.14
CA PHE A 177 4.66 3.93 -39.23
C PHE A 177 3.67 3.74 -40.36
N ALA A 178 4.20 3.30 -41.50
CA ALA A 178 3.44 2.65 -42.51
C ALA A 178 2.51 1.69 -41.77
N ILE A 179 1.25 2.08 -41.78
CA ILE A 179 0.12 1.19 -41.67
C ILE A 179 0.53 -0.05 -42.48
N GLN A 180 0.45 -1.24 -41.86
CA GLN A 180 0.66 -2.55 -42.46
C GLN A 180 1.93 -3.32 -42.03
N GLU A 181 2.23 -3.35 -40.74
CA GLU A 181 2.78 -4.55 -40.11
C GLU A 181 1.90 -4.90 -38.92
N THR A 182 1.27 -6.07 -38.99
CA THR A 182 0.61 -6.74 -37.88
C THR A 182 1.61 -6.81 -36.73
N ILE A 183 1.53 -5.88 -35.78
CA ILE A 183 2.08 -6.10 -34.44
C ILE A 183 1.51 -7.46 -34.03
N SER A 184 2.40 -8.45 -33.87
CA SER A 184 1.95 -9.79 -33.53
C SER A 184 1.06 -9.68 -32.30
N ALA A 185 -0.12 -10.31 -32.36
CA ALA A 185 -1.08 -10.30 -31.26
C ALA A 185 -0.41 -10.72 -29.94
N ASP A 186 0.63 -11.55 -30.03
CA ASP A 186 1.46 -12.00 -28.92
C ASP A 186 2.21 -10.86 -28.22
N ILE A 187 2.76 -9.90 -28.99
CA ILE A 187 3.48 -8.74 -28.42
C ILE A 187 2.50 -7.82 -27.68
N ALA A 188 1.33 -7.58 -28.28
CA ALA A 188 0.28 -6.78 -27.64
C ALA A 188 -0.23 -7.46 -26.36
N LEU A 189 -0.46 -8.77 -26.40
CA LEU A 189 -0.90 -9.55 -25.25
C LEU A 189 0.16 -9.59 -24.14
N ALA A 190 1.44 -9.75 -24.49
CA ALA A 190 2.55 -9.71 -23.55
C ALA A 190 2.64 -8.35 -22.83
N GLU A 191 2.46 -7.24 -23.55
CA GLU A 191 2.42 -5.91 -22.93
C GLU A 191 1.20 -5.76 -22.00
N ILE A 192 0.03 -6.28 -22.39
CA ILE A 192 -1.16 -6.28 -21.53
C ILE A 192 -0.90 -7.08 -20.25
N TYR A 193 -0.29 -8.27 -20.34
CA TYR A 193 0.05 -9.07 -19.16
C TYR A 193 1.10 -8.40 -18.27
N ARG A 194 2.10 -7.75 -18.86
CA ARG A 194 3.09 -6.98 -18.11
C ARG A 194 2.41 -5.87 -17.30
N GLN A 195 1.48 -5.15 -17.92
CA GLN A 195 0.72 -4.08 -17.27
C GLN A 195 -0.26 -4.61 -16.22
N LEU A 196 -0.90 -5.75 -16.49
CA LEU A 196 -1.70 -6.46 -15.49
C LEU A 196 -0.87 -6.83 -14.27
N GLY A 197 0.34 -7.38 -14.46
CA GLY A 197 1.27 -7.67 -13.36
C GLY A 197 1.62 -6.43 -12.53
N ILE A 198 1.87 -5.28 -13.19
CA ILE A 198 2.07 -4.00 -12.51
C ILE A 198 0.84 -3.59 -11.69
N LEU A 199 -0.37 -3.76 -12.23
CA LEU A 199 -1.61 -3.44 -11.52
C LEU A 199 -1.83 -4.37 -10.32
N LEU A 200 -1.60 -5.68 -10.46
CA LEU A 200 -1.69 -6.64 -9.36
C LEU A 200 -0.68 -6.29 -8.25
N ASN A 201 0.53 -5.86 -8.60
CA ASN A 201 1.54 -5.41 -7.65
C ASN A 201 1.10 -4.19 -6.82
N ARG A 202 0.21 -3.33 -7.34
CA ARG A 202 -0.32 -2.17 -6.58
C ARG A 202 -1.21 -2.58 -5.41
N PHE A 203 -1.73 -3.81 -5.38
CA PHE A 203 -2.46 -4.33 -4.23
C PHE A 203 -1.55 -4.59 -3.02
N GLY A 204 -0.22 -4.58 -3.21
CA GLY A 204 0.77 -4.66 -2.14
C GLY A 204 0.58 -5.91 -1.29
N SER A 205 0.55 -5.73 0.04
CA SER A 205 0.36 -6.84 0.99
C SER A 205 -0.98 -7.56 0.86
N ASN A 206 -1.97 -6.95 0.22
CA ASN A 206 -3.26 -7.60 -0.02
C ASN A 206 -3.28 -8.42 -1.33
N ARG A 207 -2.20 -8.40 -2.12
CA ARG A 207 -2.15 -9.08 -3.42
C ARG A 207 -2.52 -10.57 -3.32
N PRO A 208 -1.90 -11.40 -2.44
CA PRO A 208 -2.23 -12.83 -2.38
C PRO A 208 -3.71 -13.10 -2.09
N ARG A 209 -4.31 -12.26 -1.26
CA ARG A 209 -5.74 -12.32 -0.93
C ARG A 209 -6.61 -12.00 -2.14
N ILE A 210 -6.29 -10.93 -2.87
CA ILE A 210 -7.06 -10.53 -4.05
C ILE A 210 -6.92 -11.58 -5.16
N GLU A 211 -5.72 -12.13 -5.37
CA GLU A 211 -5.49 -13.21 -6.34
C GLU A 211 -6.29 -14.47 -5.99
N LEU A 212 -6.31 -14.88 -4.71
CA LEU A 212 -7.15 -15.99 -4.24
C LEU A 212 -8.63 -15.73 -4.51
N LEU A 213 -9.12 -14.51 -4.24
CA LEU A 213 -10.50 -14.13 -4.54
C LEU A 213 -10.80 -14.20 -6.05
N PHE A 214 -9.87 -13.73 -6.89
CA PHE A 214 -10.02 -13.82 -8.35
C PHE A 214 -10.08 -15.26 -8.82
N LYS A 215 -9.14 -16.13 -8.40
CA LYS A 215 -9.14 -17.56 -8.78
C LYS A 215 -10.46 -18.24 -8.42
N ILE A 216 -10.97 -18.00 -7.21
CA ILE A 216 -12.28 -18.53 -6.77
C ILE A 216 -13.41 -18.01 -7.65
N SER A 217 -13.48 -16.69 -7.88
CA SER A 217 -14.55 -16.07 -8.66
C SER A 217 -14.55 -16.52 -10.13
N LEU A 218 -13.36 -16.81 -10.67
CA LEU A 218 -13.13 -17.28 -12.02
C LEU A 218 -13.20 -18.81 -12.13
N ARG A 219 -13.48 -19.52 -11.04
CA ARG A 219 -13.56 -21.00 -10.99
C ARG A 219 -12.27 -21.70 -11.46
N ILE A 220 -11.14 -21.06 -11.19
CA ILE A 220 -9.79 -21.60 -11.43
C ILE A 220 -9.41 -22.50 -10.25
N GLY A 221 -8.68 -23.58 -10.52
CA GLY A 221 -8.17 -24.47 -9.48
C GLY A 221 -7.34 -23.72 -8.44
N ILE A 222 -7.54 -24.07 -7.16
CA ILE A 222 -6.87 -23.44 -6.02
C ILE A 222 -5.86 -24.44 -5.48
N ALA A 223 -4.58 -24.05 -5.45
CA ALA A 223 -3.53 -24.84 -4.83
C ALA A 223 -3.39 -24.54 -3.34
N GLU A 224 -2.69 -25.42 -2.61
CA GLU A 224 -2.38 -25.21 -1.19
C GLU A 224 -1.62 -23.88 -0.97
N ASP A 225 -0.63 -23.62 -1.81
CA ASP A 225 0.21 -22.42 -1.75
C ASP A 225 -0.57 -21.12 -1.99
N ASP A 226 -1.66 -21.15 -2.76
CA ASP A 226 -2.53 -19.99 -2.93
C ASP A 226 -3.15 -19.55 -1.60
N VAL A 227 -3.56 -20.53 -0.77
CA VAL A 227 -4.18 -20.28 0.52
C VAL A 227 -3.12 -19.89 1.54
N LEU A 228 -1.98 -20.59 1.59
CA LEU A 228 -0.92 -20.33 2.55
C LEU A 228 -0.22 -18.98 2.32
N ARG A 229 -0.08 -18.53 1.06
CA ARG A 229 0.40 -17.17 0.76
C ARG A 229 -0.50 -16.07 1.33
N CYS A 230 -1.82 -16.32 1.37
CA CYS A 230 -2.78 -15.40 1.94
C CYS A 230 -2.88 -15.52 3.47
N TYR A 231 -2.80 -16.74 3.99
CA TYR A 231 -3.00 -17.06 5.40
C TYR A 231 -1.92 -18.05 5.89
N PRO A 232 -0.70 -17.58 6.20
CA PRO A 232 0.41 -18.45 6.59
C PRO A 232 0.14 -19.27 7.86
N SER A 233 -0.74 -18.80 8.73
CA SER A 233 -1.12 -19.45 9.99
C SER A 233 -2.35 -20.36 9.86
N CYS A 234 -2.78 -20.69 8.64
CA CYS A 234 -3.92 -21.59 8.43
C CYS A 234 -3.59 -23.00 8.93
N SER A 235 -4.47 -23.60 9.75
CA SER A 235 -4.26 -24.98 10.20
C SER A 235 -4.46 -25.98 9.05
N LYS A 236 -3.64 -27.03 8.98
CA LYS A 236 -3.75 -28.10 7.96
C LYS A 236 -5.16 -28.69 7.86
N LYS A 237 -5.84 -28.87 8.99
CA LYS A 237 -7.23 -29.36 9.04
C LYS A 237 -8.19 -28.42 8.31
N MET A 238 -8.12 -27.12 8.60
CA MET A 238 -8.97 -26.11 7.97
C MET A 238 -8.63 -25.95 6.48
N LEU A 239 -7.34 -26.01 6.14
CA LEU A 239 -6.85 -25.97 4.76
C LEU A 239 -7.40 -27.14 3.93
N ASN A 240 -7.32 -28.37 4.45
CA ASN A 240 -7.86 -29.56 3.76
C ASN A 240 -9.38 -29.48 3.58
N ILE A 241 -10.12 -29.01 4.60
CA ILE A 241 -11.57 -28.80 4.50
C ILE A 241 -11.87 -27.77 3.41
N PHE A 242 -11.12 -26.66 3.39
CA PHE A 242 -11.27 -25.64 2.37
C PHE A 242 -10.97 -26.20 0.98
N LEU A 243 -9.78 -26.76 0.75
CA LEU A 243 -9.38 -27.30 -0.54
C LEU A 243 -10.38 -28.35 -1.03
N SER A 244 -10.82 -29.28 -0.18
CA SER A 244 -11.84 -30.29 -0.55
C SER A 244 -13.17 -29.69 -1.03
N SER A 245 -13.52 -28.48 -0.57
CA SER A 245 -14.73 -27.75 -1.00
C SER A 245 -14.61 -27.18 -2.42
N PHE A 246 -13.38 -27.05 -2.94
CA PHE A 246 -13.04 -26.45 -4.23
C PHE A 246 -12.36 -27.44 -5.20
N SER A 247 -11.87 -28.60 -4.73
CA SER A 247 -11.19 -29.62 -5.55
C SER A 247 -12.11 -30.33 -6.54
N ASN A 248 -13.41 -30.42 -6.26
CA ASN A 248 -14.37 -31.05 -7.19
C ASN A 248 -14.76 -30.04 -8.28
N SER A 249 -13.96 -30.00 -9.36
CA SER A 249 -14.09 -29.06 -10.47
C SER A 249 -15.48 -29.07 -11.12
N GLY A 250 -16.15 -30.22 -11.17
CA GLY A 250 -17.52 -30.33 -11.72
C GLY A 250 -18.55 -29.58 -10.88
N VAL A 251 -18.57 -29.83 -9.56
CA VAL A 251 -19.49 -29.15 -8.64
C VAL A 251 -19.16 -27.66 -8.53
N HIS A 252 -17.87 -27.32 -8.48
CA HIS A 252 -17.43 -25.93 -8.39
C HIS A 252 -17.82 -25.11 -9.63
N ARG A 253 -17.67 -25.67 -10.83
CA ARG A 253 -18.00 -24.96 -12.09
C ARG A 253 -19.49 -24.65 -12.21
N LEU A 254 -20.35 -25.55 -11.75
CA LEU A 254 -21.81 -25.40 -11.81
C LEU A 254 -22.40 -24.63 -10.63
N ALA A 255 -21.62 -24.41 -9.56
CA ALA A 255 -22.09 -23.68 -8.39
C ALA A 255 -22.43 -22.22 -8.74
N LYS A 256 -23.52 -21.72 -8.16
CA LYS A 256 -23.90 -20.31 -8.24
C LYS A 256 -22.89 -19.47 -7.45
N ASP A 257 -22.63 -18.26 -7.91
CA ASP A 257 -21.69 -17.34 -7.23
C ASP A 257 -22.03 -17.16 -5.74
N THR A 258 -23.32 -17.08 -5.40
CA THR A 258 -23.79 -16.98 -4.01
C THR A 258 -23.28 -18.13 -3.13
N GLU A 259 -23.28 -19.36 -3.66
CA GLU A 259 -22.81 -20.55 -2.93
C GLU A 259 -21.28 -20.56 -2.80
N ILE A 260 -20.58 -20.16 -3.87
CA ILE A 260 -19.11 -20.04 -3.88
C ILE A 260 -18.67 -19.06 -2.78
N TYR A 261 -19.26 -17.86 -2.73
CA TYR A 261 -18.94 -16.86 -1.73
C TYR A 261 -19.41 -17.26 -0.33
N ALA A 262 -20.50 -18.02 -0.19
CA ALA A 262 -20.95 -18.56 1.10
C ALA A 262 -19.99 -19.61 1.67
N ARG A 263 -19.30 -20.39 0.83
CA ARG A 263 -18.24 -21.31 1.29
C ARG A 263 -16.97 -20.54 1.67
N LEU A 264 -16.58 -19.57 0.84
CA LEU A 264 -15.39 -18.76 1.06
C LEU A 264 -15.46 -17.91 2.34
N ILE A 265 -16.64 -17.34 2.65
CA ILE A 265 -16.79 -16.45 3.79
C ILE A 265 -16.53 -17.16 5.12
N VAL A 266 -16.82 -18.46 5.22
CA VAL A 266 -16.54 -19.27 6.42
C VAL A 266 -15.04 -19.31 6.69
N LEU A 267 -14.22 -19.57 5.66
CA LEU A 267 -12.77 -19.55 5.78
C LEU A 267 -12.27 -18.15 6.17
N VAL A 268 -12.69 -17.12 5.44
CA VAL A 268 -12.22 -15.74 5.65
C VAL A 268 -12.58 -15.24 7.04
N ASN A 269 -13.80 -15.50 7.52
CA ASN A 269 -14.23 -15.06 8.85
C ASN A 269 -13.47 -15.78 9.98
N ASN A 270 -13.22 -17.09 9.82
CA ASN A 270 -12.45 -17.87 10.79
C ASN A 270 -10.99 -17.41 10.87
N LEU A 271 -10.34 -17.14 9.73
CA LEU A 271 -8.93 -16.75 9.69
C LEU A 271 -8.70 -15.28 10.05
N GLU A 272 -9.63 -14.39 9.71
CA GLU A 272 -9.50 -12.95 10.02
C GLU A 272 -10.09 -12.55 11.37
N GLY A 273 -10.86 -13.43 12.03
CA GLY A 273 -11.63 -13.09 13.24
C GLY A 273 -12.67 -12.00 12.99
N LYS A 274 -13.17 -11.87 11.76
CA LYS A 274 -14.13 -10.84 11.34
C LYS A 274 -15.45 -11.50 10.95
N ARG A 275 -16.56 -10.75 11.03
CA ARG A 275 -17.88 -11.20 10.56
C ARG A 275 -18.24 -10.44 9.29
N LYS A 276 -17.75 -10.90 8.15
CA LYS A 276 -18.11 -10.38 6.83
C LYS A 276 -19.27 -11.20 6.25
N CYS A 277 -20.03 -10.61 5.33
CA CYS A 277 -21.04 -11.30 4.54
C CYS A 277 -20.48 -11.70 3.16
N ALA A 278 -21.07 -12.73 2.55
CA ALA A 278 -20.69 -13.22 1.22
C ALA A 278 -20.77 -12.12 0.14
N ASP A 279 -21.82 -11.28 0.19
CA ASP A 279 -22.00 -10.16 -0.76
C ASP A 279 -20.88 -9.11 -0.66
N ALA A 280 -20.31 -8.89 0.53
CA ALA A 280 -19.18 -7.98 0.70
C ALA A 280 -17.92 -8.49 -0.02
N LEU A 281 -17.68 -9.81 -0.03
CA LEU A 281 -16.57 -10.40 -0.79
C LEU A 281 -16.81 -10.26 -2.30
N ARG A 282 -18.03 -10.56 -2.76
CA ARG A 282 -18.41 -10.39 -4.17
C ARG A 282 -18.20 -8.95 -4.64
N LYS A 283 -18.71 -7.97 -3.91
CA LYS A 283 -18.49 -6.54 -4.21
C LYS A 283 -17.02 -6.14 -4.20
N THR A 284 -16.23 -6.75 -3.31
CA THR A 284 -14.77 -6.53 -3.29
C THR A 284 -14.14 -7.01 -4.59
N VAL A 285 -14.50 -8.20 -5.07
CA VAL A 285 -14.03 -8.72 -6.37
C VAL A 285 -14.46 -7.80 -7.52
N ASP A 286 -15.75 -7.43 -7.58
CA ASP A 286 -16.28 -6.56 -8.63
C ASP A 286 -15.53 -5.21 -8.68
N THR A 287 -15.33 -4.58 -7.51
CA THR A 287 -14.58 -3.32 -7.39
C THR A 287 -13.14 -3.47 -7.89
N LYS A 288 -12.49 -4.60 -7.58
CA LYS A 288 -11.10 -4.85 -7.98
C LYS A 288 -10.96 -5.16 -9.47
N LEU A 289 -11.95 -5.82 -10.07
CA LEU A 289 -12.02 -6.00 -11.52
C LEU A 289 -12.23 -4.65 -12.23
N ASP A 290 -13.08 -3.77 -11.70
CA ASP A 290 -13.28 -2.42 -12.24
C ASP A 290 -12.00 -1.57 -12.12
N GLU A 291 -11.26 -1.69 -11.03
CA GLU A 291 -9.95 -1.05 -10.85
C GLU A 291 -8.93 -1.53 -11.90
N ILE A 292 -8.90 -2.83 -12.21
CA ILE A 292 -8.03 -3.41 -13.24
C ILE A 292 -8.44 -2.89 -14.63
N ALA A 293 -9.72 -2.99 -14.98
CA ALA A 293 -10.23 -2.50 -16.26
C ALA A 293 -9.94 -1.00 -16.44
N GLY A 294 -10.24 -0.20 -15.42
CA GLY A 294 -9.93 1.23 -15.41
C GLY A 294 -8.43 1.54 -15.43
N GLY A 295 -7.59 0.63 -14.94
CA GLY A 295 -6.13 0.71 -15.03
C GLY A 295 -5.62 0.48 -16.44
N LEU A 296 -6.10 -0.57 -17.12
CA LEU A 296 -5.70 -0.94 -18.47
C LEU A 296 -6.30 -0.02 -19.55
N ASN A 297 -7.41 0.66 -19.25
CA ASN A 297 -7.99 1.68 -20.11
C ASN A 297 -7.26 3.01 -20.10
N LYS A 298 -6.36 3.22 -19.14
CA LYS A 298 -5.52 4.43 -19.12
C LYS A 298 -4.37 4.29 -20.13
N PRO A 299 -3.80 5.41 -20.59
CA PRO A 299 -2.57 5.38 -21.36
C PRO A 299 -1.47 4.59 -20.61
N PRO A 300 -0.62 3.83 -21.32
CA PRO A 300 -0.44 3.86 -22.79
C PRO A 300 -1.40 2.95 -23.59
N ILE A 301 -2.01 1.93 -22.97
CA ILE A 301 -2.69 0.86 -23.73
C ILE A 301 -4.03 1.32 -24.30
N LYS A 302 -4.86 2.02 -23.51
CA LYS A 302 -6.23 2.41 -23.92
C LYS A 302 -7.08 1.22 -24.41
N ALA A 303 -7.00 0.07 -23.73
CA ALA A 303 -7.57 -1.21 -24.18
C ALA A 303 -9.11 -1.29 -24.28
N ALA A 304 -9.86 -0.27 -23.85
CA ALA A 304 -11.33 -0.26 -23.81
C ALA A 304 -11.95 -1.49 -23.09
N MET A 305 -11.26 -2.01 -22.09
CA MET A 305 -11.68 -3.14 -21.27
C MET A 305 -12.91 -2.82 -20.42
N THR A 306 -13.83 -3.77 -20.40
CA THR A 306 -14.92 -3.89 -19.43
C THR A 306 -14.55 -4.88 -18.32
N ARG A 307 -15.36 -4.94 -17.27
CA ARG A 307 -15.22 -5.94 -16.19
C ARG A 307 -15.14 -7.38 -16.73
N GLU A 308 -16.00 -7.72 -17.70
CA GLU A 308 -16.05 -9.07 -18.27
C GLU A 308 -14.78 -9.38 -19.08
N THR A 309 -14.26 -8.43 -19.86
CA THR A 309 -12.97 -8.63 -20.55
C THR A 309 -11.80 -8.73 -19.58
N ALA A 310 -11.86 -8.06 -18.41
CA ALA A 310 -10.84 -8.20 -17.37
C ALA A 310 -10.88 -9.57 -16.71
N LYS A 311 -12.07 -10.17 -16.54
CA LYS A 311 -12.22 -11.56 -16.09
C LYS A 311 -11.57 -12.53 -17.07
N LEU A 312 -11.87 -12.42 -18.37
CA LEU A 312 -11.26 -13.26 -19.41
C LEU A 312 -9.73 -13.11 -19.45
N LEU A 313 -9.24 -11.88 -19.32
CA LEU A 313 -7.80 -11.62 -19.26
C LEU A 313 -7.15 -12.31 -18.05
N LEU A 314 -7.76 -12.20 -16.87
CA LEU A 314 -7.28 -12.84 -15.64
C LEU A 314 -7.38 -14.36 -15.72
N GLU A 315 -8.43 -14.90 -16.32
CA GLU A 315 -8.59 -16.34 -16.57
C GLU A 315 -7.42 -16.86 -17.40
N ASN A 316 -7.17 -16.24 -18.56
CA ASN A 316 -6.03 -16.58 -19.41
C ASN A 316 -4.69 -16.38 -18.68
N TYR A 317 -4.54 -15.28 -17.93
CA TYR A 317 -3.34 -15.01 -17.15
C TYR A 317 -3.05 -16.16 -16.19
N TYR A 318 -4.01 -16.58 -15.36
CA TYR A 318 -3.80 -17.67 -14.40
C TYR A 318 -3.77 -19.07 -15.02
N SER A 319 -4.35 -19.28 -16.20
CA SER A 319 -4.28 -20.56 -16.91
C SER A 319 -2.91 -20.81 -17.55
N VAL A 320 -2.22 -19.77 -18.00
CA VAL A 320 -0.93 -19.87 -18.70
C VAL A 320 0.28 -19.71 -17.76
N PHE A 321 0.12 -19.00 -16.63
CA PHE A 321 1.24 -18.62 -15.75
C PHE A 321 1.76 -19.60 -14.67
N PRO A 322 1.24 -20.82 -14.41
CA PRO A 322 1.69 -21.56 -13.22
C PRO A 322 3.14 -22.09 -13.29
N GLU A 323 3.80 -22.20 -14.44
CA GLU A 323 5.08 -22.94 -14.52
C GLU A 323 6.36 -22.09 -14.49
N SER A 324 6.34 -20.82 -14.90
CA SER A 324 7.59 -20.08 -15.18
C SER A 324 8.09 -19.16 -14.06
N MET A 325 7.33 -18.96 -12.97
CA MET A 325 7.65 -17.96 -11.94
C MET A 325 7.77 -18.51 -10.51
N GLU A 326 7.64 -19.82 -10.29
CA GLU A 326 7.98 -20.45 -8.99
C GLU A 326 9.50 -20.51 -8.73
N LYS A 327 10.33 -19.95 -9.61
CA LYS A 327 11.81 -20.00 -9.52
C LYS A 327 12.51 -18.68 -9.18
N THR A 328 11.80 -17.63 -8.74
CA THR A 328 12.40 -16.34 -8.31
C THR A 328 11.98 -15.96 -6.91
#